data_AF-A0A9P3GK40-F1
#
_entry.id   AF-A0A9P3GK40-F1
#
_cell.length_a   1.000
_cell.length_b   1.000
_cell.length_c   1.000
_cell.angle_alpha   90.00
_cell.angle_beta   90.00
_cell.angle_gamma   90.00
#
_symmetry.space_group_name_H-M   'P 1'
#
loop_
_entity.id
_entity.type
_entity.pdbx_description
1 polymer ?
#
loop_
_entity_poly.entity_id
_entity_poly.type
_entity_poly.pdbx_seq_one_letter_code
_entity_poly.pdbx_strand_id
1 'polypeptide(L)'
;MSRTQEGATYLPSAKTPLFPVTRGGLPSVSARMRKLSDRLARYACLQTICRTFRRLRKTSLSNQTSLAAHRVPPELFQTIIREFNIQTGAHLPTATFSRSKKELKRYLSNVSLVCRYWAQNIRAAIFEELQLQSPEDAHQLLAFARNVTLDMSVGRYVREITLETTLPCTPWLHLVVHTLPRALFPRLERYTYGFSPDTKNKYGWFAPRNVFVGLPRALPVPRLPVRPRLKWLDFAHFADLVAFVDSLFAARAHPAGGDAPFRFNTLSFYYVTWADNGEQVPAQVPQAFVGARRYWRKRVGDVHVVNCSAAWPLLWLLVRTERPRGPTPVSVHADLLQHPRERLEQLLERAKIELEVLGWLAPWECARVLHEVEVHLCDEAVEGEL
;
A
#
# COMPACT_ATOMS: atom_id res chain seq x y z
N MET A 1 -18.62 54.30 -0.51
CA MET A 1 -18.32 53.39 0.62
C MET A 1 -17.06 52.63 0.26
N SER A 2 -15.91 53.17 0.66
CA SER A 2 -14.59 52.68 0.28
C SER A 2 -14.03 51.86 1.44
N ARG A 3 -13.85 50.55 1.24
CA ARG A 3 -13.23 49.66 2.22
C ARG A 3 -11.72 49.61 1.98
N THR A 4 -10.99 50.21 2.91
CA THR A 4 -9.56 50.03 3.15
C THR A 4 -9.26 48.58 3.50
N GLN A 5 -8.35 47.94 2.75
CA GLN A 5 -7.74 46.66 3.11
C GLN A 5 -6.40 46.94 3.78
N GLU A 6 -6.28 46.55 5.05
CA GLU A 6 -5.00 46.51 5.77
C GLU A 6 -4.25 45.22 5.42
N GLY A 7 -3.04 45.39 4.89
CA GLY A 7 -2.10 44.31 4.61
C GLY A 7 -1.29 43.98 5.86
N ALA A 8 -1.45 42.77 6.38
CA ALA A 8 -0.58 42.20 7.41
C ALA A 8 0.58 41.43 6.75
N THR A 9 1.77 42.01 6.80
CA THR A 9 3.02 41.41 6.30
C THR A 9 3.52 40.38 7.32
N TYR A 10 3.41 39.09 7.01
CA TYR A 10 4.03 38.01 7.78
C TYR A 10 5.49 37.83 7.33
N LEU A 11 6.44 38.08 8.25
CA LEU A 11 7.86 37.71 8.08
C LEU A 11 8.08 36.26 8.56
N PRO A 12 8.72 35.38 7.78
CA PRO A 12 9.06 34.04 8.24
C PRO A 12 10.37 34.06 9.05
N SER A 13 10.28 33.62 10.30
CA SER A 13 11.43 33.34 11.17
C SER A 13 12.09 32.03 10.74
N ALA A 14 13.28 32.12 10.13
CA ALA A 14 14.08 30.96 9.75
C ALA A 14 14.91 30.47 10.96
N LYS A 15 14.45 29.39 11.61
CA LYS A 15 15.30 28.53 12.44
C LYS A 15 15.35 27.15 11.79
N THR A 16 16.47 26.88 11.14
CA THR A 16 16.80 25.56 10.57
C THR A 16 17.22 24.62 11.69
N PRO A 17 16.53 23.50 11.96
CA PRO A 17 17.03 22.49 12.88
C PRO A 17 18.10 21.62 12.17
N LEU A 18 19.22 21.44 12.86
CA LEU A 18 20.27 20.48 12.49
C LEU A 18 19.77 19.07 12.79
N PHE A 19 19.66 18.22 11.77
CA PHE A 19 19.25 16.82 11.90
C PHE A 19 20.38 15.95 12.52
N PRO A 20 20.08 15.05 13.46
CA PRO A 20 21.02 14.02 13.87
C PRO A 20 21.02 12.87 12.86
N VAL A 21 22.19 12.52 12.35
CA VAL A 21 22.40 11.36 11.47
C VAL A 21 22.45 10.09 12.32
N THR A 22 21.36 9.33 12.35
CA THR A 22 21.33 7.98 12.94
C THR A 22 21.89 6.96 11.93
N ARG A 23 23.03 6.36 12.29
CA ARG A 23 23.64 5.23 11.55
C ARG A 23 22.86 3.95 11.82
N GLY A 24 21.87 3.65 10.98
CA GLY A 24 21.19 2.34 10.97
C GLY A 24 22.11 1.23 10.43
N GLY A 25 22.19 0.12 11.16
CA GLY A 25 22.95 -1.08 10.78
C GLY A 25 22.48 -1.64 9.44
N LEU A 26 23.38 -1.68 8.46
CA LEU A 26 23.10 -2.22 7.14
C LEU A 26 23.00 -3.75 7.21
N PRO A 27 22.02 -4.38 6.53
CA PRO A 27 21.97 -5.83 6.40
C PRO A 27 23.23 -6.34 5.71
N SER A 28 23.73 -7.50 6.16
CA SER A 28 24.93 -8.18 5.65
C SER A 28 25.04 -8.12 4.12
N VAL A 29 26.14 -7.54 3.65
CA VAL A 29 26.49 -7.34 2.23
C VAL A 29 26.35 -8.64 1.41
N SER A 30 26.61 -9.79 2.03
CA SER A 30 26.49 -11.13 1.45
C SER A 30 25.06 -11.47 0.99
N ALA A 31 24.04 -11.12 1.79
CA ALA A 31 22.65 -11.41 1.47
C ALA A 31 22.11 -10.48 0.35
N ARG A 32 22.60 -9.23 0.32
CA ARG A 32 22.32 -8.29 -0.78
C ARG A 32 22.96 -8.75 -2.08
N MET A 33 24.22 -9.18 -2.06
CA MET A 33 24.93 -9.63 -3.27
C MET A 33 24.34 -10.90 -3.88
N ARG A 34 23.89 -11.89 -3.09
CA ARG A 34 23.23 -13.09 -3.62
C ARG A 34 21.89 -12.78 -4.30
N LYS A 35 21.04 -11.96 -3.67
CA LYS A 35 19.77 -11.50 -4.28
C LYS A 35 20.01 -10.67 -5.56
N LEU A 36 21.11 -9.92 -5.63
CA LEU A 36 21.47 -9.13 -6.81
C LEU A 36 22.01 -10.02 -7.94
N SER A 37 22.84 -11.01 -7.61
CA SER A 37 23.38 -12.00 -8.54
C SER A 37 22.27 -12.81 -9.22
N ASP A 38 21.31 -13.34 -8.44
CA ASP A 38 20.15 -14.06 -8.98
C ASP A 38 19.29 -13.19 -9.90
N ARG A 39 19.12 -11.90 -9.56
CA ARG A 39 18.39 -10.94 -10.40
C ARG A 39 19.13 -10.66 -11.70
N LEU A 40 20.44 -10.49 -11.65
CA LEU A 40 21.29 -10.26 -12.83
C LEU A 40 21.33 -11.48 -13.75
N ALA A 41 21.42 -12.70 -13.19
CA ALA A 41 21.38 -13.94 -13.96
C ALA A 41 20.03 -14.11 -14.70
N ARG A 42 18.91 -13.80 -14.03
CA ARG A 42 17.58 -13.86 -14.64
C ARG A 42 17.40 -12.75 -15.70
N TYR A 43 17.85 -11.52 -15.44
CA TYR A 43 17.85 -10.46 -16.45
C TYR A 43 18.75 -10.82 -17.64
N ALA A 44 19.88 -11.50 -17.43
CA ALA A 44 20.76 -11.95 -18.49
C ALA A 44 20.09 -13.05 -19.35
N CYS A 45 19.39 -14.01 -18.73
CA CYS A 45 18.57 -15.00 -19.44
C CYS A 45 17.50 -14.31 -20.30
N LEU A 46 16.77 -13.35 -19.73
CA LEU A 46 15.78 -12.55 -20.45
C LEU A 46 16.41 -11.78 -21.60
N GLN A 47 17.50 -11.04 -21.36
CA GLN A 47 18.23 -10.34 -22.42
C GLN A 47 18.74 -11.29 -23.50
N THR A 48 19.10 -12.52 -23.15
CA THR A 48 19.55 -13.53 -24.10
C THR A 48 18.39 -13.98 -24.97
N ILE A 49 17.25 -14.34 -24.38
CA ILE A 49 16.00 -14.63 -25.09
C ILE A 49 15.63 -13.45 -26.01
N CYS A 50 15.69 -12.21 -25.51
CA CYS A 50 15.46 -10.99 -26.31
C CYS A 50 16.40 -10.88 -27.49
N ARG A 51 17.71 -11.10 -27.28
CA ARG A 51 18.74 -10.97 -28.30
C ARG A 51 18.55 -12.05 -29.35
N THR A 52 18.24 -13.28 -28.96
CA THR A 52 17.89 -14.36 -29.87
C THR A 52 16.67 -13.99 -30.69
N PHE A 53 15.60 -13.46 -30.09
CA PHE A 53 14.42 -13.00 -30.82
C PHE A 53 14.67 -11.79 -31.73
N ARG A 54 15.49 -10.82 -31.31
CA ARG A 54 15.89 -9.69 -32.16
C ARG A 54 16.77 -10.14 -33.33
N ARG A 55 17.65 -11.12 -33.11
CA ARG A 55 18.45 -11.73 -34.17
C ARG A 55 17.54 -12.46 -35.15
N LEU A 56 16.61 -13.28 -34.65
CA LEU A 56 15.59 -13.94 -35.47
C LEU A 56 14.78 -12.93 -36.29
N ARG A 57 14.42 -11.76 -35.72
CA ARG A 57 13.73 -10.67 -36.43
C ARG A 57 14.60 -9.99 -37.50
N LYS A 58 15.89 -9.78 -37.25
CA LYS A 58 16.82 -9.17 -38.23
C LYS A 58 17.13 -10.11 -39.39
N THR A 59 17.25 -11.41 -39.15
CA THR A 59 17.41 -12.43 -40.20
C THR A 59 16.10 -12.73 -40.94
N SER A 60 14.98 -12.15 -40.49
CA SER A 60 13.60 -12.44 -40.89
C SER A 60 13.01 -11.47 -41.92
N LEU A 61 13.81 -10.58 -42.50
CA LEU A 61 13.39 -9.75 -43.64
C LEU A 61 13.34 -10.52 -44.97
N SER A 62 13.65 -11.83 -44.98
CA SER A 62 13.32 -12.73 -46.08
C SER A 62 11.91 -13.33 -45.86
N ASN A 63 11.12 -13.41 -46.94
CA ASN A 63 9.65 -13.54 -46.97
C ASN A 63 9.00 -14.83 -46.36
N GLN A 64 9.64 -15.59 -45.48
CA GLN A 64 9.15 -16.91 -45.00
C GLN A 64 8.75 -16.97 -43.50
N THR A 65 8.53 -15.83 -42.83
CA THR A 65 8.62 -15.72 -41.36
C THR A 65 7.34 -15.86 -40.55
N SER A 66 6.18 -16.04 -41.20
CA SER A 66 4.94 -16.37 -40.48
C SER A 66 5.04 -17.70 -39.72
N LEU A 67 5.84 -18.66 -40.21
CA LEU A 67 5.84 -20.03 -39.68
C LEU A 67 6.67 -20.27 -38.41
N ALA A 68 7.69 -19.45 -38.10
CA ALA A 68 8.64 -19.78 -37.03
C ALA A 68 8.13 -19.45 -35.62
N ALA A 69 7.37 -18.36 -35.46
CA ALA A 69 6.89 -17.93 -34.14
C ALA A 69 5.79 -18.84 -33.56
N HIS A 70 5.04 -19.52 -34.43
CA HIS A 70 4.03 -20.52 -34.05
C HIS A 70 4.62 -21.89 -33.65
N ARG A 71 5.92 -22.11 -33.90
CA ARG A 71 6.59 -23.38 -33.56
C ARG A 71 7.02 -23.49 -32.11
N VAL A 72 6.91 -22.42 -31.32
CA VAL A 72 7.15 -22.51 -29.87
C VAL A 72 5.96 -23.24 -29.24
N PRO A 73 6.16 -24.42 -28.63
CA PRO A 73 5.09 -25.14 -27.96
C PRO A 73 4.37 -24.24 -26.93
N PRO A 74 3.03 -24.27 -26.87
CA PRO A 74 2.26 -23.41 -25.97
C PRO A 74 2.64 -23.59 -24.50
N GLU A 75 3.07 -24.79 -24.09
CA GLU A 75 3.50 -25.12 -22.72
C GLU A 75 4.78 -24.38 -22.34
N LEU A 76 5.77 -24.36 -23.25
CA LEU A 76 7.01 -23.59 -23.05
C LEU A 76 6.71 -22.10 -23.01
N PHE A 77 5.80 -21.63 -23.87
CA PHE A 77 5.39 -20.24 -23.86
C PHE A 77 4.73 -19.85 -22.54
N GLN A 78 3.78 -20.65 -22.05
CA GLN A 78 3.14 -20.43 -20.76
C GLN A 78 4.14 -20.46 -19.61
N THR A 79 5.14 -21.34 -19.66
CA THR A 79 6.21 -21.40 -18.65
C THR A 79 6.99 -20.09 -18.63
N ILE A 80 7.38 -19.57 -19.80
CA ILE A 80 8.04 -18.26 -19.93
C ILE A 80 7.16 -17.14 -19.34
N ILE A 81 5.85 -17.12 -19.66
CA ILE A 81 4.91 -16.12 -19.11
C ILE A 81 4.73 -16.27 -17.59
N ARG A 82 4.66 -17.50 -17.07
CA ARG A 82 4.57 -17.76 -15.63
C ARG A 82 5.81 -17.25 -14.91
N GLU A 83 7.00 -17.47 -15.45
CA GLU A 83 8.24 -16.94 -14.87
C GLU A 83 8.27 -15.40 -14.83
N PHE A 84 7.62 -14.74 -15.80
CA PHE A 84 7.40 -13.30 -15.75
C PHE A 84 6.37 -12.89 -14.69
N ASN A 85 5.30 -13.67 -14.51
CA ASN A 85 4.22 -13.37 -13.55
C ASN A 85 4.60 -13.65 -12.09
N ILE A 86 5.35 -14.73 -11.81
CA ILE A 86 5.76 -15.13 -10.45
C ILE A 86 6.60 -14.04 -9.77
N GLN A 87 7.36 -13.27 -10.56
CA GLN A 87 8.12 -12.14 -10.04
C GLN A 87 7.22 -11.04 -9.46
N THR A 88 5.92 -11.03 -9.79
CA THR A 88 4.95 -10.00 -9.41
C THR A 88 4.33 -10.20 -8.04
N GLY A 89 4.30 -11.44 -7.53
CA GLY A 89 3.61 -11.77 -6.27
C GLY A 89 4.48 -11.80 -5.02
N ALA A 90 5.81 -11.78 -5.13
CA ALA A 90 6.69 -11.91 -3.97
C ALA A 90 6.83 -10.57 -3.22
N HIS A 91 6.66 -10.61 -1.90
CA HIS A 91 6.68 -9.52 -0.89
C HIS A 91 7.99 -8.70 -0.80
N LEU A 92 8.60 -8.35 -1.92
CA LEU A 92 9.80 -7.52 -1.97
C LEU A 92 9.45 -6.05 -1.73
N PRO A 93 10.38 -5.25 -1.17
CA PRO A 93 10.16 -3.84 -0.86
C PRO A 93 9.64 -3.03 -2.06
N THR A 94 8.48 -2.42 -1.85
CA THR A 94 7.55 -1.85 -2.86
C THR A 94 8.20 -0.88 -3.86
N ALA A 95 9.20 -0.11 -3.43
CA ALA A 95 9.81 0.93 -4.27
C ALA A 95 10.69 0.36 -5.40
N THR A 96 11.57 -0.60 -5.09
CA THR A 96 12.43 -1.24 -6.12
C THR A 96 11.61 -2.11 -7.06
N PHE A 97 10.54 -2.72 -6.54
CA PHE A 97 9.68 -3.61 -7.28
C PHE A 97 8.86 -2.92 -8.38
N SER A 98 8.41 -1.68 -8.12
CA SER A 98 7.64 -0.89 -9.10
C SER A 98 8.43 -0.58 -10.38
N ARG A 99 9.73 -0.25 -10.26
CA ARG A 99 10.58 0.05 -11.42
C ARG A 99 10.82 -1.20 -12.28
N SER A 100 11.16 -2.33 -11.66
CA SER A 100 11.33 -3.60 -12.39
C SER A 100 10.05 -4.03 -13.10
N LYS A 101 8.88 -3.80 -12.48
CA LYS A 101 7.59 -4.14 -13.08
C LYS A 101 7.28 -3.27 -14.31
N LYS A 102 7.53 -1.96 -14.25
CA LYS A 102 7.34 -1.06 -15.40
C LYS A 102 8.25 -1.44 -16.56
N GLU A 103 9.51 -1.75 -16.29
CA GLU A 103 10.47 -2.21 -17.30
C GLU A 103 10.05 -3.56 -17.91
N LEU A 104 9.63 -4.51 -17.08
CA LEU A 104 9.12 -5.79 -17.52
C LEU A 104 7.87 -5.63 -18.40
N LYS A 105 6.90 -4.80 -17.99
CA LYS A 105 5.72 -4.51 -18.81
C LYS A 105 6.09 -3.88 -20.14
N ARG A 106 7.02 -2.92 -20.16
CA ARG A 106 7.52 -2.32 -21.41
C ARG A 106 8.13 -3.37 -22.33
N TYR A 107 8.87 -4.31 -21.76
CA TYR A 107 9.45 -5.42 -22.50
C TYR A 107 8.37 -6.35 -23.07
N LEU A 108 7.44 -6.82 -22.24
CA LEU A 108 6.32 -7.65 -22.65
C LEU A 108 5.46 -6.96 -23.71
N SER A 109 5.24 -5.65 -23.60
CA SER A 109 4.54 -4.86 -24.62
C SER A 109 5.24 -4.94 -25.97
N ASN A 110 6.57 -4.76 -26.02
CA ASN A 110 7.32 -4.89 -27.29
C ASN A 110 7.23 -6.31 -27.87
N VAL A 111 7.28 -7.31 -27.01
CA VAL A 111 7.19 -8.72 -27.39
C VAL A 111 5.78 -9.07 -27.89
N SER A 112 4.74 -8.45 -27.32
CA SER A 112 3.35 -8.62 -27.77
C SER A 112 3.13 -8.11 -29.21
N LEU A 113 4.01 -7.27 -29.74
CA LEU A 113 3.96 -6.76 -31.11
C LEU A 113 4.58 -7.72 -32.15
N VAL A 114 5.18 -8.84 -31.72
CA VAL A 114 5.84 -9.78 -32.64
C VAL A 114 4.83 -10.47 -33.56
N CYS A 115 3.75 -11.02 -33.00
CA CYS A 115 2.64 -11.61 -33.77
C CYS A 115 1.37 -11.73 -32.93
N ARG A 116 0.23 -12.05 -33.57
CA ARG A 116 -1.08 -12.18 -32.93
C ARG A 116 -1.10 -13.19 -31.79
N TYR A 117 -0.45 -14.35 -31.97
CA TYR A 117 -0.39 -15.41 -30.96
C TYR A 117 0.28 -14.92 -29.66
N TRP A 118 1.40 -14.21 -29.78
CA TRP A 118 2.11 -13.65 -28.63
C TRP A 118 1.29 -12.55 -27.96
N ALA A 119 0.64 -11.69 -28.74
CA ALA A 119 -0.25 -10.66 -28.23
C ALA A 119 -1.37 -11.25 -27.36
N GLN A 120 -2.04 -12.31 -27.83
CA GLN A 120 -3.15 -12.95 -27.13
C GLN A 120 -2.75 -13.50 -25.76
N ASN A 121 -1.56 -14.10 -25.66
CA ASN A 121 -1.09 -14.72 -24.42
C ASN A 121 -0.42 -13.74 -23.45
N ILE A 122 0.23 -12.67 -23.95
CA ILE A 122 0.97 -11.72 -23.13
C ILE A 122 0.09 -10.59 -22.59
N ARG A 123 -0.94 -10.16 -23.34
CA ARG A 123 -1.79 -9.03 -22.95
C ARG A 123 -2.43 -9.23 -21.58
N ALA A 124 -2.84 -10.46 -21.25
CA ALA A 124 -3.37 -10.78 -19.93
C ALA A 124 -2.41 -10.36 -18.81
N ALA A 125 -1.13 -10.75 -18.90
CA ALA A 125 -0.10 -10.39 -17.93
C ALA A 125 0.20 -8.88 -17.89
N ILE A 126 0.19 -8.20 -19.05
CA ILE A 126 0.43 -6.75 -19.12
C ILE A 126 -0.69 -5.96 -18.42
N PHE A 127 -1.94 -6.33 -18.68
CA PHE A 127 -3.14 -5.60 -18.25
C PHE A 127 -3.77 -6.13 -16.94
N GLU A 128 -3.22 -7.20 -16.36
CA GLU A 128 -3.72 -7.80 -15.11
C GLU A 128 -3.79 -6.78 -13.97
N GLU A 129 -2.78 -5.92 -13.87
CA GLU A 129 -2.73 -4.86 -12.87
C GLU A 129 -2.53 -3.52 -13.55
N LEU A 130 -3.40 -2.55 -13.30
CA LEU A 130 -3.27 -1.21 -13.88
C LEU A 130 -2.92 -0.19 -12.82
N GLN A 131 -2.16 0.83 -13.23
CA GLN A 131 -1.89 2.00 -12.40
C GLN A 131 -2.50 3.20 -13.12
N LEU A 132 -3.45 3.87 -12.48
CA LEU A 132 -4.08 5.10 -12.98
C LEU A 132 -3.59 6.25 -12.11
N GLN A 133 -3.13 7.33 -12.73
CA GLN A 133 -2.56 8.49 -12.03
C GLN A 133 -3.43 9.74 -12.20
N SER A 134 -4.34 9.73 -13.18
CA SER A 134 -5.21 10.86 -13.49
C SER A 134 -6.64 10.40 -13.84
N PRO A 135 -7.63 11.32 -13.80
CA PRO A 135 -8.97 11.03 -14.32
C PRO A 135 -8.96 10.66 -15.81
N GLU A 136 -8.06 11.24 -16.61
CA GLU A 136 -7.91 10.92 -18.04
C GLU A 136 -7.51 9.45 -18.25
N ASP A 137 -6.61 8.91 -17.42
CA ASP A 137 -6.24 7.49 -17.46
C ASP A 137 -7.48 6.58 -17.25
N ALA A 138 -8.38 6.98 -16.35
CA ALA A 138 -9.61 6.24 -16.10
C ALA A 138 -10.57 6.29 -17.28
N HIS A 139 -10.71 7.45 -17.93
CA HIS A 139 -11.50 7.59 -19.15
C HIS A 139 -10.92 6.76 -20.31
N GLN A 140 -9.59 6.77 -20.48
CA GLN A 140 -8.91 5.94 -21.48
C GLN A 140 -9.10 4.45 -21.21
N LEU A 141 -8.97 4.02 -19.95
CA LEU A 141 -9.24 2.64 -19.57
C LEU A 141 -10.67 2.23 -19.92
N LEU A 142 -11.65 3.08 -19.64
CA LEU A 142 -13.04 2.82 -19.99
C LEU A 142 -13.24 2.71 -21.51
N ALA A 143 -12.60 3.58 -22.29
CA ALA A 143 -12.62 3.51 -23.75
C ALA A 143 -11.99 2.19 -24.26
N PHE A 144 -10.85 1.78 -23.72
CA PHE A 144 -10.21 0.51 -24.07
C PHE A 144 -11.01 -0.72 -23.65
N ALA A 145 -11.77 -0.65 -22.55
CA ALA A 145 -12.63 -1.74 -22.13
C ALA A 145 -13.88 -1.87 -23.01
N ARG A 146 -14.38 -0.77 -23.56
CA ARG A 146 -15.50 -0.76 -24.52
C ARG A 146 -15.08 -1.24 -25.91
N ASN A 147 -13.87 -0.88 -26.34
CA ASN A 147 -13.37 -1.24 -27.65
C ASN A 147 -12.86 -2.69 -27.66
N VAL A 148 -13.57 -3.55 -28.38
CA VAL A 148 -13.12 -4.93 -28.62
C VAL A 148 -12.13 -4.90 -29.79
N THR A 149 -10.86 -5.19 -29.52
CA THR A 149 -9.84 -5.31 -30.57
C THR A 149 -9.36 -6.75 -30.64
N LEU A 150 -9.38 -7.34 -31.84
CA LEU A 150 -8.97 -8.75 -32.05
C LEU A 150 -9.75 -9.73 -31.16
N ASP A 151 -11.06 -9.51 -31.02
CA ASP A 151 -11.99 -10.31 -30.20
C ASP A 151 -11.70 -10.28 -28.69
N MET A 152 -10.90 -9.31 -28.23
CA MET A 152 -10.48 -9.18 -26.84
C MET A 152 -10.72 -7.76 -26.31
N SER A 153 -11.44 -7.65 -25.19
CA SER A 153 -11.57 -6.40 -24.43
C SER A 153 -10.54 -6.37 -23.30
N VAL A 154 -9.85 -5.23 -23.14
CA VAL A 154 -8.84 -5.04 -22.09
C VAL A 154 -9.42 -5.26 -20.69
N GLY A 155 -10.67 -4.86 -20.47
CA GLY A 155 -11.33 -4.95 -19.17
C GLY A 155 -11.47 -6.37 -18.64
N ARG A 156 -11.48 -7.39 -19.52
CA ARG A 156 -11.51 -8.81 -19.12
C ARG A 156 -10.21 -9.29 -18.47
N TYR A 157 -9.08 -8.60 -18.69
CA TYR A 157 -7.79 -8.97 -18.10
C TYR A 157 -7.54 -8.31 -16.76
N VAL A 158 -8.15 -7.16 -16.50
CA VAL A 158 -7.87 -6.35 -15.32
C VAL A 158 -8.40 -7.04 -14.05
N ARG A 159 -7.49 -7.33 -13.12
CA ARG A 159 -7.78 -7.90 -11.79
C ARG A 159 -7.58 -6.91 -10.66
N GLU A 160 -6.61 -6.01 -10.80
CA GLU A 160 -6.33 -4.98 -9.81
C GLU A 160 -6.12 -3.62 -10.47
N ILE A 161 -6.70 -2.58 -9.88
CA ILE A 161 -6.45 -1.20 -10.28
C ILE A 161 -5.84 -0.46 -9.09
N THR A 162 -4.61 0.01 -9.27
CA THR A 162 -3.94 0.93 -8.36
C THR A 162 -4.23 2.36 -8.80
N LEU A 163 -4.94 3.12 -7.98
CA LEU A 163 -5.19 4.54 -8.19
C LEU A 163 -4.16 5.33 -7.40
N GLU A 164 -3.20 5.94 -8.07
CA GLU A 164 -2.14 6.71 -7.41
C GLU A 164 -2.42 8.20 -7.56
N THR A 165 -2.34 8.90 -6.45
CA THR A 165 -2.74 10.30 -6.34
C THR A 165 -1.64 11.08 -5.66
N THR A 166 -1.17 12.12 -6.33
CA THR A 166 -0.20 13.07 -5.80
C THR A 166 -0.93 14.19 -5.06
N LEU A 167 -0.65 14.39 -3.78
CA LEU A 167 -1.31 15.41 -2.96
C LEU A 167 -0.54 16.74 -2.98
N PRO A 168 -1.25 17.88 -2.94
CA PRO A 168 -2.70 18.02 -3.06
C PRO A 168 -3.19 17.81 -4.51
N CYS A 169 -4.40 17.26 -4.68
CA CYS A 169 -5.03 17.13 -5.99
C CYS A 169 -6.54 17.38 -5.91
N THR A 170 -7.15 17.64 -7.06
CA THR A 170 -8.60 17.49 -7.22
C THR A 170 -8.98 16.02 -6.99
N PRO A 171 -9.93 15.71 -6.09
CA PRO A 171 -10.25 14.32 -5.76
C PRO A 171 -10.99 13.64 -6.91
N TRP A 172 -10.36 12.66 -7.56
CA TRP A 172 -10.94 11.92 -8.70
C TRP A 172 -11.11 10.42 -8.44
N LEU A 173 -10.53 9.89 -7.36
CA LEU A 173 -10.55 8.46 -7.02
C LEU A 173 -11.97 7.87 -6.95
N HIS A 174 -12.89 8.63 -6.38
CA HIS A 174 -14.30 8.25 -6.24
C HIS A 174 -14.97 8.04 -7.60
N LEU A 175 -14.58 8.81 -8.63
CA LEU A 175 -15.12 8.65 -9.98
C LEU A 175 -14.82 7.25 -10.50
N VAL A 176 -13.58 6.76 -10.38
CA VAL A 176 -13.22 5.43 -10.88
C VAL A 176 -13.97 4.32 -10.16
N VAL A 177 -14.03 4.41 -8.83
CA VAL A 177 -14.60 3.35 -8.00
C VAL A 177 -16.13 3.24 -8.15
N HIS A 178 -16.80 4.32 -8.56
CA HIS A 178 -18.26 4.33 -8.76
C HIS A 178 -18.68 4.23 -10.22
N THR A 179 -17.85 4.66 -11.18
CA THR A 179 -18.23 4.70 -12.60
C THR A 179 -17.83 3.47 -13.39
N LEU A 180 -16.83 2.69 -12.95
CA LEU A 180 -16.40 1.51 -13.70
C LEU A 180 -17.49 0.42 -13.68
N PRO A 181 -18.10 0.10 -14.84
CA PRO A 181 -19.18 -0.88 -14.90
C PRO A 181 -18.62 -2.30 -14.77
N ARG A 182 -19.16 -3.09 -13.83
CA ARG A 182 -18.70 -4.45 -13.55
C ARG A 182 -18.77 -5.38 -14.77
N ALA A 183 -19.72 -5.14 -15.68
CA ALA A 183 -19.85 -5.89 -16.93
C ALA A 183 -18.60 -5.77 -17.84
N LEU A 184 -17.92 -4.61 -17.83
CA LEU A 184 -16.70 -4.41 -18.60
C LEU A 184 -15.46 -4.95 -17.88
N PHE A 185 -15.51 -5.11 -16.57
CA PHE A 185 -14.39 -5.55 -15.72
C PHE A 185 -14.78 -6.76 -14.86
N PRO A 186 -15.13 -7.91 -15.47
CA PRO A 186 -15.67 -9.07 -14.75
C PRO A 186 -14.66 -9.71 -13.78
N ARG A 187 -13.36 -9.52 -14.02
CA ARG A 187 -12.28 -10.08 -13.19
C ARG A 187 -11.70 -9.11 -12.17
N LEU A 188 -12.22 -7.88 -12.08
CA LEU A 188 -11.70 -6.89 -11.17
C LEU A 188 -12.03 -7.29 -9.72
N GLU A 189 -10.98 -7.59 -8.96
CA GLU A 189 -11.07 -8.11 -7.59
C GLU A 189 -10.93 -7.01 -6.56
N ARG A 190 -10.07 -6.01 -6.81
CA ARG A 190 -9.74 -4.99 -5.80
C ARG A 190 -9.24 -3.68 -6.41
N TYR A 191 -9.37 -2.62 -5.61
CA TYR A 191 -8.69 -1.35 -5.80
C TYR A 191 -7.58 -1.18 -4.77
N THR A 192 -6.49 -0.53 -5.18
CA THR A 192 -5.43 -0.07 -4.27
C THR A 192 -5.34 1.44 -4.39
N TYR A 193 -5.45 2.18 -3.28
CA TYR A 193 -5.30 3.64 -3.29
C TYR A 193 -3.87 3.97 -2.87
N GLY A 194 -3.11 4.63 -3.74
CA GLY A 194 -1.78 5.15 -3.43
C GLY A 194 -1.85 6.65 -3.23
N PHE A 195 -1.35 7.14 -2.09
CA PHE A 195 -1.21 8.56 -1.82
C PHE A 195 0.26 8.89 -1.67
N SER A 196 0.74 9.88 -2.42
CA SER A 196 2.11 10.37 -2.35
C SER A 196 2.14 11.89 -2.42
N PRO A 197 3.16 12.58 -1.90
CA PRO A 197 3.30 14.02 -2.09
C PRO A 197 3.66 14.32 -3.55
N ASP A 198 3.37 15.53 -4.01
CA ASP A 198 3.96 16.05 -5.25
C ASP A 198 5.46 16.34 -5.03
N THR A 199 6.33 15.54 -5.64
CA THR A 199 7.79 15.71 -5.60
C THR A 199 8.29 17.06 -6.14
N LYS A 200 7.49 17.76 -6.94
CA LYS A 200 7.86 19.08 -7.46
C LYS A 200 7.74 20.16 -6.41
N ASN A 201 6.91 19.95 -5.39
CA ASN A 201 6.68 20.94 -4.36
C ASN A 201 7.72 20.77 -3.25
N LYS A 202 8.81 21.55 -3.33
CA LYS A 202 9.96 21.45 -2.42
C LYS A 202 9.73 22.09 -1.04
N TYR A 203 8.60 22.76 -0.84
CA TYR A 203 8.27 23.42 0.41
C TYR A 203 7.56 22.42 1.33
N GLY A 204 7.79 22.52 2.64
CA GLY A 204 7.29 21.59 3.68
C GLY A 204 5.76 21.56 3.77
N TRP A 205 5.12 20.95 2.77
CA TRP A 205 3.69 20.80 2.68
C TRP A 205 3.26 19.59 3.47
N PHE A 206 2.36 19.83 4.41
CA PHE A 206 1.69 18.76 5.10
C PHE A 206 0.56 18.18 4.25
N ALA A 207 0.37 16.87 4.34
CA ALA A 207 -0.75 16.17 3.76
C ALA A 207 -2.06 16.76 4.33
N PRO A 208 -3.11 16.87 3.49
CA PRO A 208 -4.39 17.39 3.94
C PRO A 208 -5.02 16.48 4.99
N ARG A 209 -5.93 17.02 5.81
CA ARG A 209 -6.74 16.23 6.77
C ARG A 209 -7.79 15.34 6.11
N ASN A 210 -8.07 15.52 4.82
CA ASN A 210 -9.12 14.81 4.11
C ASN A 210 -8.66 14.52 2.67
N VAL A 211 -8.88 13.30 2.20
CA VAL A 211 -8.56 12.87 0.82
C VAL A 211 -9.50 13.48 -0.21
N PHE A 212 -10.72 13.78 0.21
CA PHE A 212 -11.85 14.20 -0.62
C PHE A 212 -12.15 15.68 -0.39
N VAL A 213 -11.12 16.53 -0.33
CA VAL A 213 -11.29 17.98 -0.15
C VAL A 213 -12.19 18.54 -1.25
N GLY A 214 -13.24 19.25 -0.85
CA GLY A 214 -14.21 19.86 -1.79
C GLY A 214 -15.33 18.94 -2.26
N LEU A 215 -15.35 17.67 -1.85
CA LEU A 215 -16.48 16.77 -2.12
C LEU A 215 -17.47 16.74 -0.95
N PRO A 216 -18.74 16.37 -1.19
CA PRO A 216 -19.70 16.08 -0.13
C PRO A 216 -19.12 15.03 0.84
N ARG A 217 -19.42 15.20 2.13
CA ARG A 217 -18.87 14.33 3.20
C ARG A 217 -19.20 12.85 3.02
N ALA A 218 -20.30 12.53 2.34
CA ALA A 218 -20.73 11.17 2.06
C ALA A 218 -20.50 10.83 0.59
N LEU A 219 -19.57 9.91 0.34
CA LEU A 219 -19.42 9.27 -0.97
C LEU A 219 -20.15 7.92 -0.97
N PRO A 220 -20.56 7.42 -2.15
CA PRO A 220 -21.11 6.07 -2.26
C PRO A 220 -20.09 5.03 -1.79
N VAL A 221 -20.57 3.87 -1.33
CA VAL A 221 -19.68 2.79 -0.89
C VAL A 221 -18.99 2.14 -2.11
N PRO A 222 -17.65 1.95 -2.09
CA PRO A 222 -16.95 1.15 -3.09
C PRO A 222 -17.55 -0.25 -3.24
N ARG A 223 -17.79 -0.69 -4.48
CA ARG A 223 -18.33 -2.03 -4.79
C ARG A 223 -17.31 -3.15 -4.59
N LEU A 224 -16.02 -2.81 -4.56
CA LEU A 224 -14.92 -3.76 -4.41
C LEU A 224 -14.02 -3.37 -3.23
N PRO A 225 -13.31 -4.34 -2.63
CA PRO A 225 -12.29 -4.10 -1.61
C PRO A 225 -11.29 -3.04 -2.06
N VAL A 226 -10.94 -2.15 -1.13
CA VAL A 226 -9.97 -1.07 -1.33
C VAL A 226 -8.80 -1.34 -0.38
N ARG A 227 -7.59 -1.09 -0.85
CA ARG A 227 -6.35 -1.20 -0.06
C ARG A 227 -5.59 0.13 -0.06
N PRO A 228 -5.76 0.97 0.97
CA PRO A 228 -5.06 2.23 1.08
C PRO A 228 -3.58 2.02 1.39
N ARG A 229 -2.74 2.78 0.68
CA ARG A 229 -1.29 2.84 0.78
C ARG A 229 -0.88 4.31 0.84
N LEU A 230 -0.45 4.75 2.01
CA LEU A 230 0.08 6.10 2.24
C LEU A 230 1.59 6.03 2.10
N LYS A 231 2.20 6.87 1.25
CA LYS A 231 3.63 6.84 0.96
C LYS A 231 4.24 8.25 1.05
N TRP A 232 5.32 8.41 1.80
CA TRP A 232 6.09 9.66 1.87
C TRP A 232 5.24 10.86 2.28
N LEU A 233 4.22 10.65 3.12
CA LEU A 233 3.33 11.72 3.56
C LEU A 233 3.80 12.28 4.88
N ASP A 234 3.93 13.59 4.94
CA ASP A 234 4.24 14.32 6.16
C ASP A 234 2.96 14.99 6.66
N PHE A 235 2.59 14.80 7.91
CA PHE A 235 1.42 15.43 8.52
C PHE A 235 1.85 16.53 9.50
N ALA A 236 1.07 17.60 9.66
CA ALA A 236 1.43 18.61 10.65
C ALA A 236 1.32 18.00 12.04
N HIS A 237 0.19 17.34 12.30
CA HIS A 237 -0.07 16.65 13.54
C HIS A 237 -0.49 15.20 13.29
N PHE A 238 -0.28 14.36 14.29
CA PHE A 238 -0.79 12.98 14.23
C PHE A 238 -2.33 12.93 14.08
N ALA A 239 -3.05 13.90 14.65
CA ALA A 239 -4.50 14.02 14.47
C ALA A 239 -4.90 14.22 13.00
N ASP A 240 -4.05 14.83 12.18
CA ASP A 240 -4.31 15.02 10.75
C ASP A 240 -4.23 13.71 9.98
N LEU A 241 -3.31 12.81 10.37
CA LEU A 241 -3.23 11.46 9.83
C LEU A 241 -4.49 10.66 10.15
N VAL A 242 -4.98 10.74 11.40
CA VAL A 242 -6.23 10.09 11.80
C VAL A 242 -7.39 10.61 10.97
N ALA A 243 -7.54 11.94 10.88
CA ALA A 243 -8.59 12.57 10.08
C ALA A 243 -8.50 12.15 8.60
N PHE A 244 -7.29 12.06 8.05
CA PHE A 244 -7.06 11.64 6.68
C PHE A 244 -7.53 10.21 6.46
N VAL A 245 -7.14 9.28 7.33
CA VAL A 245 -7.58 7.88 7.22
C VAL A 245 -9.07 7.75 7.53
N ASP A 246 -9.61 8.54 8.46
CA ASP A 246 -11.05 8.64 8.71
C ASP A 246 -11.83 9.08 7.48
N SER A 247 -11.28 10.01 6.69
CA SER A 247 -11.91 10.41 5.44
C SER A 247 -11.99 9.25 4.42
N LEU A 248 -11.05 8.29 4.45
CA LEU A 248 -11.11 7.08 3.63
C LEU A 248 -12.25 6.14 4.07
N PHE A 249 -12.61 6.15 5.35
CA PHE A 249 -13.75 5.40 5.89
C PHE A 249 -15.08 6.15 5.72
N ALA A 250 -15.06 7.48 5.77
CA ALA A 250 -16.22 8.38 5.73
C ALA A 250 -16.86 8.50 4.34
N ALA A 251 -16.18 8.05 3.30
CA ALA A 251 -16.74 7.76 1.97
C ALA A 251 -17.84 6.67 1.98
N ARG A 252 -18.58 6.52 3.08
CA ARG A 252 -19.65 5.55 3.27
C ARG A 252 -20.82 6.16 4.01
N ALA A 253 -21.83 6.56 3.27
CA ALA A 253 -23.18 6.58 3.81
C ALA A 253 -23.58 5.14 4.21
N HIS A 254 -24.28 5.02 5.34
CA HIS A 254 -24.79 3.77 5.89
C HIS A 254 -25.42 2.88 4.82
N PRO A 255 -25.08 1.57 4.74
CA PRO A 255 -25.89 0.65 3.97
C PRO A 255 -27.27 0.63 4.64
N ALA A 256 -28.28 1.18 3.96
CA ALA A 256 -29.67 1.08 4.42
C ALA A 256 -30.16 -0.38 4.47
N GLY A 257 -29.37 -1.34 3.98
CA GLY A 257 -29.75 -2.74 3.78
C GLY A 257 -29.12 -3.78 4.71
N GLY A 258 -28.55 -3.41 5.87
CA GLY A 258 -28.03 -4.42 6.82
C GLY A 258 -26.80 -5.22 6.36
N ASP A 259 -26.21 -4.87 5.21
CA ASP A 259 -25.00 -5.52 4.72
C ASP A 259 -23.83 -5.31 5.69
N ALA A 260 -23.02 -6.36 5.83
CA ALA A 260 -21.87 -6.37 6.71
C ALA A 260 -20.97 -5.15 6.44
N PRO A 261 -20.47 -4.47 7.49
CA PRO A 261 -19.63 -3.28 7.32
C PRO A 261 -18.39 -3.67 6.54
N PHE A 262 -18.16 -2.97 5.42
CA PHE A 262 -16.98 -3.19 4.60
C PHE A 262 -15.71 -3.03 5.43
N ARG A 263 -14.76 -3.95 5.20
CA ARG A 263 -13.44 -3.96 5.82
C ARG A 263 -12.35 -3.75 4.79
N PHE A 264 -11.43 -2.86 5.11
CA PHE A 264 -10.10 -2.80 4.53
C PHE A 264 -9.31 -4.00 5.04
N ASN A 265 -8.86 -4.86 4.13
CA ASN A 265 -8.06 -6.00 4.52
C ASN A 265 -6.71 -5.55 5.09
N THR A 266 -6.11 -4.53 4.48
CA THR A 266 -4.79 -4.03 4.85
C THR A 266 -4.73 -2.52 4.64
N LEU A 267 -4.24 -1.80 5.64
CA LEU A 267 -3.88 -0.38 5.59
C LEU A 267 -2.35 -0.28 5.65
N SER A 268 -1.72 0.30 4.62
CA SER A 268 -0.26 0.35 4.56
C SER A 268 0.27 1.78 4.66
N PHE A 269 1.28 1.98 5.50
CA PHE A 269 2.01 3.23 5.68
C PHE A 269 3.47 3.00 5.30
N TYR A 270 4.02 3.84 4.43
CA TYR A 270 5.41 3.79 4.01
C TYR A 270 6.00 5.19 4.12
N TYR A 271 7.02 5.37 4.97
CA TYR A 271 7.68 6.67 5.12
C TYR A 271 6.71 7.80 5.49
N VAL A 272 5.76 7.51 6.37
CA VAL A 272 4.81 8.52 6.87
C VAL A 272 5.42 9.19 8.09
N THR A 273 5.40 10.52 8.12
CA THR A 273 5.95 11.30 9.23
C THR A 273 4.96 12.35 9.73
N TRP A 274 5.25 12.94 10.89
CA TRP A 274 4.51 14.09 11.39
C TRP A 274 5.41 15.04 12.19
N ALA A 275 5.09 16.34 12.15
CA ALA A 275 5.95 17.41 12.67
C ALA A 275 5.94 17.56 14.19
N ASP A 276 5.03 16.92 14.93
CA ASP A 276 5.04 16.89 16.40
C ASP A 276 6.29 16.19 17.00
N ASN A 277 7.32 15.90 16.19
CA ASN A 277 8.68 15.48 16.54
C ASN A 277 8.81 14.32 17.54
N GLY A 278 7.78 13.48 17.68
CA GLY A 278 7.78 12.41 18.67
C GLY A 278 7.71 12.91 20.12
N GLU A 279 7.29 14.16 20.36
CA GLU A 279 6.99 14.67 21.70
C GLU A 279 5.76 13.97 22.31
N GLN A 280 4.95 13.29 21.49
CA GLN A 280 3.92 12.41 21.99
C GLN A 280 4.58 11.19 22.65
N VAL A 281 4.54 11.18 23.97
CA VAL A 281 4.98 10.07 24.82
C VAL A 281 3.96 8.93 24.69
N PRO A 282 4.38 7.65 24.61
CA PRO A 282 3.49 6.49 24.56
C PRO A 282 2.47 6.41 25.71
N ALA A 283 2.74 7.13 26.81
CA ALA A 283 1.92 7.18 28.01
C ALA A 283 0.54 7.84 27.82
N GLN A 284 0.36 8.70 26.80
CA GLN A 284 -0.90 9.40 26.57
C GLN A 284 -1.52 8.94 25.25
N VAL A 285 -2.71 8.33 25.33
CA VAL A 285 -3.53 8.07 24.14
C VAL A 285 -3.88 9.42 23.53
N PRO A 286 -3.49 9.70 22.27
CA PRO A 286 -3.82 10.99 21.67
C PRO A 286 -5.34 11.17 21.68
N GLN A 287 -5.86 12.30 22.15
CA GLN A 287 -7.30 12.51 22.35
C GLN A 287 -8.12 12.23 21.08
N ALA A 288 -7.53 12.46 19.90
CA ALA A 288 -8.09 12.12 18.59
C ALA A 288 -8.44 10.62 18.41
N PHE A 289 -7.85 9.71 19.22
CA PHE A 289 -8.11 8.27 19.19
C PHE A 289 -9.30 7.82 20.03
N VAL A 290 -9.77 8.68 20.95
CA VAL A 290 -10.86 8.36 21.86
C VAL A 290 -12.16 8.26 21.05
N GLY A 291 -12.45 7.06 20.56
CA GLY A 291 -13.59 6.75 19.67
C GLY A 291 -13.18 6.14 18.33
N ALA A 292 -12.13 6.67 17.69
CA ALA A 292 -11.64 6.18 16.40
C ALA A 292 -11.18 4.70 16.48
N ARG A 293 -10.56 4.30 17.59
CA ARG A 293 -10.08 2.91 17.80
C ARG A 293 -11.15 1.84 17.57
N ARG A 294 -12.34 1.99 18.16
CA ARG A 294 -13.43 1.00 18.02
C ARG A 294 -13.90 0.92 16.57
N TYR A 295 -13.88 2.05 15.88
CA TYR A 295 -14.30 2.16 14.49
C TYR A 295 -13.28 1.53 13.54
N TRP A 296 -11.99 1.82 13.71
CA TRP A 296 -10.90 1.28 12.89
C TRP A 296 -10.78 -0.23 13.04
N ARG A 297 -10.85 -0.76 14.27
CA ARG A 297 -10.82 -2.22 14.53
C ARG A 297 -11.87 -2.98 13.72
N LYS A 298 -13.08 -2.43 13.59
CA LYS A 298 -14.16 -3.09 12.83
C LYS A 298 -13.91 -3.05 11.32
N ARG A 299 -13.03 -2.16 10.85
CA ARG A 299 -12.85 -1.80 9.45
C ARG A 299 -11.47 -2.10 8.90
N VAL A 300 -10.45 -2.35 9.71
CA VAL A 300 -9.08 -2.60 9.27
C VAL A 300 -8.65 -3.97 9.79
N GLY A 301 -8.36 -4.89 8.87
CA GLY A 301 -7.93 -6.25 9.20
C GLY A 301 -6.46 -6.34 9.59
N ASP A 302 -5.62 -5.55 8.92
CA ASP A 302 -4.17 -5.56 9.08
C ASP A 302 -3.60 -4.14 8.85
N VAL A 303 -2.54 -3.78 9.58
CA VAL A 303 -1.82 -2.51 9.43
C VAL A 303 -0.36 -2.80 9.17
N HIS A 304 0.11 -2.39 7.99
CA HIS A 304 1.49 -2.57 7.57
C HIS A 304 2.23 -1.24 7.62
N VAL A 305 3.11 -1.05 8.61
CA VAL A 305 3.94 0.15 8.75
C VAL A 305 5.30 -0.11 8.12
N VAL A 306 5.98 0.90 7.54
CA VAL A 306 7.37 0.78 7.08
C VAL A 306 8.04 2.15 7.20
N ASN A 307 9.17 2.24 7.91
CA ASN A 307 10.01 3.43 7.99
C ASN A 307 9.27 4.73 8.35
N CYS A 308 8.29 4.67 9.26
CA CYS A 308 7.55 5.86 9.72
C CYS A 308 8.24 6.48 10.94
N SER A 309 8.18 7.81 11.12
CA SER A 309 9.00 8.55 12.10
C SER A 309 8.68 8.23 13.57
N ALA A 310 7.48 7.74 13.87
CA ALA A 310 7.13 7.19 15.17
C ALA A 310 6.12 6.04 14.99
N ALA A 311 6.58 4.79 15.02
CA ALA A 311 5.70 3.65 14.79
C ALA A 311 4.67 3.45 15.93
N TRP A 312 4.95 3.95 17.15
CA TRP A 312 4.16 3.64 18.35
C TRP A 312 2.67 4.00 18.26
N PRO A 313 2.24 5.15 17.68
CA PRO A 313 0.81 5.43 17.58
C PRO A 313 0.11 4.53 16.56
N LEU A 314 0.84 4.05 15.56
CA LEU A 314 0.37 3.05 14.60
C LEU A 314 0.39 1.65 15.22
N LEU A 315 1.33 1.33 16.10
CA LEU A 315 1.31 0.11 16.91
C LEU A 315 0.13 0.14 17.90
N TRP A 316 -0.24 1.29 18.44
CA TRP A 316 -1.44 1.43 19.26
C TRP A 316 -2.74 1.09 18.50
N LEU A 317 -2.78 1.37 17.19
CA LEU A 317 -3.86 0.89 16.32
C LEU A 317 -3.90 -0.65 16.20
N LEU A 318 -2.79 -1.34 16.44
CA LEU A 318 -2.63 -2.79 16.30
C LEU A 318 -2.78 -3.52 17.65
N VAL A 319 -1.95 -3.16 18.64
CA VAL A 319 -1.67 -3.91 19.87
C VAL A 319 -2.88 -4.03 20.78
N ARG A 320 -3.75 -3.01 20.87
CA ARG A 320 -4.95 -3.10 21.71
C ARG A 320 -6.23 -3.40 20.91
N THR A 321 -6.12 -3.95 19.72
CA THR A 321 -7.31 -4.44 19.00
C THR A 321 -7.82 -5.76 19.55
N GLU A 322 -7.04 -6.50 20.33
CA GLU A 322 -7.62 -7.58 21.14
C GLU A 322 -8.07 -6.95 22.45
N ARG A 323 -9.40 -6.94 22.68
CA ARG A 323 -9.84 -6.91 24.08
C ARG A 323 -9.25 -8.19 24.67
N PRO A 324 -8.59 -8.18 25.84
CA PRO A 324 -8.51 -9.42 26.61
C PRO A 324 -9.95 -9.92 26.63
N ARG A 325 -10.19 -11.09 26.02
CA ARG A 325 -11.50 -11.72 26.12
C ARG A 325 -11.62 -11.91 27.63
N GLY A 326 -12.41 -11.07 28.28
CA GLY A 326 -12.77 -11.28 29.69
C GLY A 326 -13.15 -12.75 29.80
N PRO A 327 -12.78 -13.42 30.91
CA PRO A 327 -12.94 -14.85 31.05
C PRO A 327 -14.33 -15.19 30.53
N THR A 328 -14.37 -15.93 29.43
CA THR A 328 -15.65 -16.50 29.00
C THR A 328 -16.13 -17.24 30.24
N PRO A 329 -17.40 -17.10 30.67
CA PRO A 329 -17.92 -17.93 31.74
C PRO A 329 -17.90 -19.38 31.23
N VAL A 330 -16.72 -19.97 31.31
CA VAL A 330 -16.44 -21.37 31.13
C VAL A 330 -16.86 -21.95 32.46
N SER A 331 -17.93 -22.74 32.40
CA SER A 331 -18.26 -23.72 33.42
C SER A 331 -16.96 -24.31 33.98
N VAL A 332 -16.72 -24.02 35.25
CA VAL A 332 -15.50 -24.30 35.99
C VAL A 332 -15.05 -25.75 35.79
N HIS A 333 -13.92 -25.92 35.11
CA HIS A 333 -12.95 -26.94 35.45
C HIS A 333 -11.61 -26.23 35.68
N ALA A 334 -11.16 -26.30 36.93
CA ALA A 334 -10.25 -25.36 37.58
C ALA A 334 -8.75 -25.60 37.29
N ASP A 335 -8.36 -25.91 36.05
CA ASP A 335 -6.96 -26.28 35.75
C ASP A 335 -6.27 -25.46 34.64
N LEU A 336 -6.85 -24.35 34.14
CA LEU A 336 -6.25 -23.59 33.02
C LEU A 336 -6.10 -22.07 33.21
N LEU A 337 -6.11 -21.56 34.45
CA LEU A 337 -5.86 -20.15 34.76
C LEU A 337 -4.39 -19.82 35.02
N GLN A 338 -3.47 -20.12 34.08
CA GLN A 338 -2.05 -19.73 34.27
C GLN A 338 -1.43 -18.78 33.25
N HIS A 339 -1.96 -18.58 32.04
CA HIS A 339 -1.11 -17.98 30.99
C HIS A 339 -1.64 -16.78 30.16
N PRO A 340 -2.34 -15.78 30.75
CA PRO A 340 -2.51 -14.48 30.07
C PRO A 340 -1.18 -13.73 29.93
N ARG A 341 -0.27 -13.85 30.92
CA ARG A 341 1.06 -13.24 30.91
C ARG A 341 1.96 -13.85 29.82
N GLU A 342 2.02 -15.18 29.72
CA GLU A 342 2.82 -15.83 28.67
C GLU A 342 2.33 -15.50 27.25
N ARG A 343 1.03 -15.30 27.05
CA ARG A 343 0.49 -14.93 25.73
C ARG A 343 0.85 -13.49 25.36
N LEU A 344 0.86 -12.57 26.32
CA LEU A 344 1.35 -11.22 26.13
C LEU A 344 2.86 -11.21 25.90
N GLU A 345 3.63 -11.98 26.67
CA GLU A 345 5.07 -12.18 26.47
C GLU A 345 5.36 -12.79 25.09
N GLN A 346 4.57 -13.73 24.60
CA GLN A 346 4.70 -14.26 23.23
C GLN A 346 4.39 -13.23 22.14
N LEU A 347 3.41 -12.34 22.35
CA LEU A 347 3.10 -11.26 21.41
C LEU A 347 4.15 -10.16 21.44
N LEU A 348 4.68 -9.82 22.61
CA LEU A 348 5.78 -8.88 22.79
C LEU A 348 7.07 -9.45 22.22
N GLU A 349 7.37 -10.74 22.43
CA GLU A 349 8.56 -11.39 21.88
C GLU A 349 8.44 -11.56 20.37
N ARG A 350 7.24 -11.82 19.84
CA ARG A 350 6.99 -11.79 18.39
C ARG A 350 7.14 -10.38 17.80
N ALA A 351 6.62 -9.35 18.47
CA ALA A 351 6.80 -7.97 18.06
C ALA A 351 8.26 -7.53 18.14
N LYS A 352 9.00 -7.96 19.17
CA LYS A 352 10.44 -7.73 19.34
C LYS A 352 11.25 -8.42 18.24
N ILE A 353 10.94 -9.68 17.92
CA ILE A 353 11.54 -10.41 16.79
C ILE A 353 11.24 -9.68 15.48
N GLU A 354 10.00 -9.25 15.24
CA GLU A 354 9.65 -8.51 14.02
C GLU A 354 10.35 -7.14 13.94
N LEU A 355 10.46 -6.40 15.05
CA LEU A 355 11.15 -5.11 15.12
C LEU A 355 12.68 -5.22 14.98
N GLU A 356 13.30 -6.25 15.56
CA GLU A 356 14.74 -6.54 15.45
C GLU A 356 15.12 -7.08 14.07
N VAL A 357 14.33 -8.03 13.51
CA VAL A 357 14.58 -8.61 12.18
C VAL A 357 14.42 -7.56 11.07
N LEU A 358 13.55 -6.56 11.29
CA LEU A 358 13.34 -5.49 10.34
C LEU A 358 14.29 -4.29 10.53
N GLY A 359 15.04 -4.24 11.64
CA GLY A 359 16.02 -3.20 11.95
C GLY A 359 15.41 -1.82 12.26
N TRP A 360 14.22 -1.79 12.87
CA TRP A 360 13.39 -0.58 12.96
C TRP A 360 13.66 0.33 14.17
N LEU A 361 14.30 -0.18 15.23
CA LEU A 361 14.61 0.58 16.45
C LEU A 361 15.99 0.18 16.97
N ALA A 362 16.69 1.09 17.63
CA ALA A 362 17.86 0.69 18.41
C ALA A 362 17.41 -0.22 19.58
N PRO A 363 18.20 -1.23 20.00
CA PRO A 363 17.78 -2.18 21.03
C PRO A 363 17.24 -1.54 22.32
N TRP A 364 17.75 -0.36 22.68
CA TRP A 364 17.31 0.42 23.85
C TRP A 364 15.96 1.12 23.66
N GLU A 365 15.59 1.50 22.43
CA GLU A 365 14.28 2.08 22.12
C GLU A 365 13.19 1.00 22.12
N CYS A 366 13.50 -0.21 21.61
CA CYS A 366 12.64 -1.38 21.77
C CYS A 366 12.40 -1.70 23.25
N ALA A 367 13.46 -1.78 24.06
CA ALA A 367 13.35 -2.06 25.48
C ALA A 367 12.52 -1.01 26.23
N ARG A 368 12.69 0.28 25.91
CA ARG A 368 11.90 1.38 26.50
C ARG A 368 10.42 1.29 26.13
N VAL A 369 10.10 1.10 24.85
CA VAL A 369 8.70 1.00 24.39
C VAL A 369 8.02 -0.25 24.97
N LEU A 370 8.71 -1.38 25.04
CA LEU A 370 8.18 -2.60 25.64
C LEU A 370 7.95 -2.42 27.15
N HIS A 371 8.89 -1.79 27.86
CA HIS A 371 8.76 -1.51 29.29
C HIS A 371 7.60 -0.54 29.59
N GLU A 372 7.44 0.53 28.79
CA GLU A 372 6.32 1.47 28.95
C GLU A 372 4.97 0.81 28.64
N VAL A 373 4.91 -0.10 27.67
CA VAL A 373 3.71 -0.89 27.38
C VAL A 373 3.40 -1.87 28.51
N GLU A 374 4.42 -2.50 29.11
CA GLU A 374 4.28 -3.42 30.24
C GLU A 374 3.77 -2.70 31.50
N VAL A 375 4.35 -1.55 31.85
CA VAL A 375 3.91 -0.73 32.99
C VAL A 375 2.44 -0.30 32.84
N HIS A 376 2.05 0.18 31.65
CA HIS A 376 0.67 0.63 31.41
C HIS A 376 -0.37 -0.51 31.35
N LEU A 377 0.05 -1.74 31.03
CA LEU A 377 -0.85 -2.90 31.07
C LEU A 377 -1.03 -3.43 32.50
N CYS A 378 -0.03 -3.26 33.36
CA CYS A 378 -0.13 -3.55 34.79
C CYS A 378 -1.08 -2.57 35.51
N ASP A 379 -1.02 -1.27 35.20
CA ASP A 379 -1.88 -0.27 35.84
C ASP A 379 -3.37 -0.45 35.49
N GLU A 380 -3.70 -0.78 34.23
CA GLU A 380 -5.09 -1.06 33.82
C GLU A 380 -5.63 -2.40 34.36
N ALA A 381 -4.77 -3.37 34.68
CA ALA A 381 -5.20 -4.63 35.29
C ALA A 381 -5.61 -4.43 36.75
N VAL A 382 -4.92 -3.53 37.47
CA VAL A 382 -5.22 -3.17 38.86
C VAL A 382 -6.53 -2.36 38.96
N GLU A 383 -6.81 -1.47 38.00
CA GLU A 383 -8.08 -0.71 37.96
C GLU A 383 -9.30 -1.56 37.53
N GLY A 384 -9.09 -2.75 36.96
CA GLY A 384 -10.16 -3.67 36.56
C GLY A 384 -10.60 -4.67 37.63
N GLU A 385 -9.85 -4.80 38.73
CA GLU A 385 -10.12 -5.71 39.85
C GLU A 385 -10.65 -5.00 41.12
N LEU A 386 -10.66 -3.66 41.12
CA LEU A 386 -11.34 -2.79 42.10
C LEU A 386 -12.71 -2.37 41.57
#